data_AF-A0A2B2CB02-F1
#
_entry.id   AF-A0A2B2CB02-F1
#
_cell.length_a   1.000
_cell.length_b   1.000
_cell.length_c   1.000
_cell.angle_alpha   90.00
_cell.angle_beta   90.00
_cell.angle_gamma   90.00
#
_symmetry.space_group_name_H-M   'P 1'
#
loop_
_entity.id
_entity.type
_entity.pdbx_description
1 polymer ?
#
loop_
_entity_poly.entity_id
_entity_poly.type
_entity_poly.pdbx_seq_one_letter_code
_entity_poly.pdbx_strand_id
1 'polypeptide(L)'
;MPRVGGVVPDSYGLSLTVTVPTASEANPVEADELLTFATTGPYQAQKATAGSTIILKAKHPVRDGLTPLGVHVYGFSRVDRFGYSGAAPAIGASIESAGDGTVRTAATGNGSFVLYVDATRNYVEVAMP
;
A
#
# COMPACT_ATOMS: atom_id res chain seq x y z
N MET A 1 23.77 12.45 8.31
CA MET A 1 22.43 12.77 7.75
C MET A 1 21.52 11.57 7.99
N PRO A 2 20.31 11.73 8.52
CA PRO A 2 19.34 10.64 8.56
C PRO A 2 19.08 10.17 7.12
N ARG A 3 19.12 8.85 6.89
CA ARG A 3 18.87 8.26 5.57
C ARG A 3 17.43 8.61 5.15
N VAL A 4 17.27 9.29 4.02
CA VAL A 4 15.96 9.62 3.47
C VAL A 4 15.48 8.42 2.65
N GLY A 5 15.02 7.37 3.32
CA GLY A 5 14.32 6.26 2.65
C GLY A 5 12.81 6.53 2.62
N GLY A 6 12.04 5.76 1.84
CA GLY A 6 10.60 6.00 1.65
C GLY A 6 10.26 7.17 0.73
N VAL A 7 11.19 7.67 -0.09
CA VAL A 7 10.86 8.60 -1.18
C VAL A 7 10.26 7.80 -2.32
N VAL A 8 8.93 7.72 -2.30
CA VAL A 8 8.16 7.10 -3.37
C VAL A 8 8.13 8.09 -4.52
N PRO A 9 8.30 7.63 -5.76
CA PRO A 9 8.32 8.49 -6.92
C PRO A 9 6.89 8.94 -7.28
N ASP A 10 6.20 9.66 -6.40
CA ASP A 10 5.25 10.67 -6.90
C ASP A 10 5.98 11.71 -7.79
N SER A 11 7.31 11.73 -7.75
CA SER A 11 8.19 12.46 -8.67
C SER A 11 8.60 11.68 -9.95
N TYR A 12 8.48 10.34 -10.05
CA TYR A 12 9.01 9.54 -11.21
C TYR A 12 8.35 8.14 -11.46
N GLY A 13 7.25 7.77 -10.79
CA GLY A 13 6.67 6.42 -10.79
C GLY A 13 5.26 6.38 -11.37
N LEU A 14 4.79 5.18 -11.73
CA LEU A 14 3.48 5.04 -12.39
C LEU A 14 2.35 5.31 -11.40
N SER A 15 1.68 6.45 -11.60
CA SER A 15 0.42 6.76 -10.93
C SER A 15 -0.74 6.41 -11.86
N LEU A 16 -1.78 5.79 -11.31
CA LEU A 16 -3.04 5.56 -12.01
C LEU A 16 -4.18 6.31 -11.33
N THR A 17 -5.22 6.56 -12.11
CA THR A 17 -6.50 7.05 -11.61
C THR A 17 -7.49 5.89 -11.63
N VAL A 18 -8.08 5.59 -10.48
CA VAL A 18 -9.06 4.51 -10.30
C VAL A 18 -10.30 5.05 -9.59
N THR A 19 -11.40 4.31 -9.64
CA THR A 19 -12.56 4.56 -8.77
C THR A 19 -12.67 3.47 -7.71
N VAL A 20 -13.21 3.81 -6.54
CA VAL A 20 -13.46 2.84 -5.47
C VAL A 20 -14.95 2.85 -5.18
N PRO A 21 -15.78 2.06 -5.89
CA PRO A 21 -17.24 2.15 -5.81
C PRO A 21 -17.82 1.95 -4.41
N THR A 22 -17.09 1.26 -3.54
CA THR A 22 -17.48 0.99 -2.14
C THR A 22 -17.15 2.14 -1.19
N ALA A 23 -16.41 3.16 -1.64
CA ALA A 23 -16.09 4.32 -0.82
C ALA A 23 -17.37 5.12 -0.52
N SER A 24 -17.54 5.47 0.75
CA SER A 24 -18.67 6.26 1.23
C SER A 24 -18.26 7.05 2.47
N GLU A 25 -19.09 7.99 2.92
CA GLU A 25 -18.85 8.71 4.19
C GLU A 25 -18.69 7.77 5.40
N ALA A 26 -19.40 6.64 5.40
CA ALA A 26 -19.29 5.62 6.45
C ALA A 26 -18.04 4.74 6.30
N ASN A 27 -17.51 4.60 5.08
CA ASN A 27 -16.35 3.79 4.77
C ASN A 27 -15.43 4.56 3.80
N PRO A 28 -14.77 5.63 4.28
CA PRO A 28 -13.91 6.44 3.42
C PRO A 28 -12.67 5.64 3.04
N VAL A 29 -12.07 5.96 1.91
CA VAL A 29 -10.69 5.56 1.63
C VAL A 29 -9.81 6.71 2.08
N GLU A 30 -8.87 6.44 2.98
CA GLU A 30 -7.95 7.46 3.48
C GLU A 30 -6.64 7.46 2.68
N ALA A 31 -5.85 8.53 2.81
CA ALA A 31 -4.52 8.56 2.22
C ALA A 31 -3.63 7.45 2.81
N ASP A 32 -2.66 6.97 2.01
CA ASP A 32 -1.76 5.85 2.32
C ASP A 32 -2.44 4.49 2.52
N GLU A 33 -3.76 4.39 2.33
CA GLU A 33 -4.48 3.12 2.45
C GLU A 33 -4.12 2.15 1.32
N LEU A 34 -4.02 0.87 1.67
CA LEU A 34 -3.61 -0.20 0.76
C LEU A 34 -4.81 -0.76 0.00
N LEU A 35 -4.66 -0.84 -1.33
CA LEU A 35 -5.72 -1.21 -2.24
C LEU A 35 -5.29 -2.36 -3.17
N THR A 36 -6.28 -3.02 -3.74
CA THR A 36 -6.13 -4.02 -4.82
C THR A 36 -7.09 -3.68 -5.96
N PHE A 37 -6.85 -4.22 -7.16
CA PHE A 37 -7.81 -4.09 -8.25
C PHE A 37 -9.09 -4.84 -7.91
N ALA A 38 -10.23 -4.18 -8.13
CA ALA A 38 -11.54 -4.80 -8.02
C ALA A 38 -11.87 -5.57 -9.30
N THR A 39 -12.57 -6.69 -9.18
CA THR A 39 -13.02 -7.50 -10.32
C THR A 39 -14.40 -7.09 -10.83
N THR A 40 -14.99 -6.04 -10.24
CA THR A 40 -16.36 -5.56 -10.54
C THR A 40 -16.43 -4.66 -11.77
N GLY A 41 -15.29 -4.15 -12.25
CA GLY A 41 -15.26 -3.27 -13.42
C GLY A 41 -13.84 -2.81 -13.77
N PRO A 42 -13.67 -2.20 -14.95
CA PRO A 42 -12.38 -1.67 -15.39
C PRO A 42 -11.99 -0.44 -14.55
N TYR A 43 -10.69 -0.33 -14.22
CA TYR A 43 -10.13 0.79 -13.44
C TYR A 43 -10.80 0.99 -12.07
N GLN A 44 -11.34 -0.08 -11.49
CA GLN A 44 -11.87 -0.08 -10.14
C GLN A 44 -10.87 -0.68 -9.17
N ALA A 45 -10.80 -0.09 -7.98
CA ALA A 45 -10.03 -0.60 -6.86
C ALA A 45 -10.94 -0.86 -5.66
N GLN A 46 -10.46 -1.68 -4.74
CA GLN A 46 -11.11 -1.99 -3.47
C GLN A 46 -10.07 -2.07 -2.35
N LYS A 47 -10.52 -1.88 -1.11
CA LYS A 47 -9.66 -1.99 0.08
C LYS A 47 -9.01 -3.37 0.15
N ALA A 48 -7.70 -3.41 0.40
CA ALA A 48 -6.97 -4.66 0.52
C ALA A 48 -7.37 -5.38 1.81
N THR A 49 -7.96 -6.57 1.68
CA THR A 49 -8.21 -7.46 2.83
C THR A 49 -6.91 -8.02 3.41
N ALA A 50 -6.94 -8.47 4.66
CA ALA A 50 -5.80 -9.14 5.28
C ALA A 50 -5.33 -10.34 4.44
N GLY A 51 -4.03 -10.45 4.21
CA GLY A 51 -3.44 -11.50 3.37
C GLY A 51 -3.35 -11.17 1.88
N SER A 52 -3.97 -10.07 1.43
CA SER A 52 -3.87 -9.66 0.03
C SER A 52 -2.47 -9.15 -0.31
N THR A 53 -2.02 -9.47 -1.53
CA THR A 53 -0.83 -8.84 -2.11
C THR A 53 -1.11 -7.36 -2.33
N ILE A 54 -0.16 -6.52 -1.95
CA ILE A 54 -0.28 -5.07 -2.05
C ILE A 54 0.06 -4.67 -3.48
N ILE A 55 -0.89 -4.05 -4.18
CA ILE A 55 -0.73 -3.66 -5.60
C ILE A 55 -0.86 -2.15 -5.75
N LEU A 56 -1.70 -1.52 -4.93
CA LEU A 56 -2.03 -0.10 -5.02
C LEU A 56 -1.94 0.58 -3.64
N LYS A 57 -1.61 1.87 -3.62
CA LYS A 57 -1.68 2.72 -2.41
C LYS A 57 -2.34 4.05 -2.73
N ALA A 58 -3.29 4.48 -1.89
CA ALA A 58 -4.05 5.71 -2.07
C ALA A 58 -3.18 6.96 -1.82
N LYS A 59 -3.27 7.95 -2.70
CA LYS A 59 -2.50 9.21 -2.59
C LYS A 59 -3.25 10.31 -1.82
N HIS A 60 -4.57 10.25 -1.81
CA HIS A 60 -5.44 11.21 -1.16
C HIS A 60 -6.72 10.52 -0.69
N PRO A 61 -7.47 11.10 0.26
CA PRO A 61 -8.72 10.50 0.70
C PRO A 61 -9.83 10.68 -0.35
N VAL A 62 -10.80 9.76 -0.35
CA VAL A 62 -12.08 9.87 -1.07
C VAL A 62 -13.21 9.34 -0.19
N ARG A 63 -14.35 10.04 -0.20
CA ARG A 63 -15.53 9.72 0.64
C ARG A 63 -16.75 9.31 -0.17
N ASP A 64 -16.59 9.19 -1.48
CA ASP A 64 -17.64 8.76 -2.38
C ASP A 64 -17.05 7.86 -3.47
N GLY A 65 -17.86 6.94 -3.99
CA GLY A 65 -17.41 5.95 -4.96
C GLY A 65 -17.29 6.43 -6.40
N LEU A 66 -17.56 7.72 -6.65
CA LEU A 66 -17.55 8.33 -7.98
C LEU A 66 -16.34 9.24 -8.19
N THR A 67 -15.80 9.81 -7.11
CA THR A 67 -14.62 10.66 -7.16
C THR A 67 -13.40 9.84 -7.58
N PRO A 68 -12.68 10.27 -8.64
CA PRO A 68 -11.46 9.61 -9.06
C PRO A 68 -10.40 9.66 -7.95
N LEU A 69 -9.79 8.51 -7.66
CA LEU A 69 -8.72 8.34 -6.70
C LEU A 69 -7.39 8.15 -7.43
N GLY A 70 -6.41 9.01 -7.11
CA GLY A 70 -5.02 8.80 -7.49
C GLY A 70 -4.38 7.71 -6.64
N VAL A 71 -3.76 6.72 -7.29
CA VAL A 71 -3.06 5.61 -6.63
C VAL A 71 -1.65 5.44 -7.17
N HIS A 72 -0.72 5.05 -6.30
CA HIS A 72 0.56 4.49 -6.71
C HIS A 72 0.40 3.01 -7.04
N VAL A 73 1.03 2.57 -8.13
CA VAL A 73 1.01 1.16 -8.55
C VAL A 73 2.36 0.51 -8.31
N TYR A 74 2.35 -0.57 -7.54
CA TYR A 74 3.51 -1.43 -7.32
C TYR A 74 3.53 -2.52 -8.40
N GLY A 75 4.69 -2.75 -9.00
CA GLY A 75 4.89 -3.38 -10.31
C GLY A 75 5.85 -2.58 -11.20
N PHE A 76 5.97 -1.28 -10.93
CA PHE A 76 6.94 -0.37 -11.55
C PHE A 76 7.68 0.51 -10.52
N SER A 77 7.15 0.64 -9.31
CA SER A 77 7.73 1.39 -8.19
C SER A 77 8.49 0.46 -7.25
N ARG A 78 9.76 0.77 -6.98
CA ARG A 78 10.70 -0.22 -6.43
C ARG A 78 10.93 -0.17 -4.92
N VAL A 79 10.73 0.95 -4.22
CA VAL A 79 10.90 1.01 -2.76
C VAL A 79 9.89 1.98 -2.16
N ASP A 80 9.16 1.52 -1.16
CA ASP A 80 8.19 2.33 -0.42
C ASP A 80 8.29 2.09 1.08
N ARG A 81 7.79 3.05 1.86
CA ARG A 81 7.63 2.97 3.30
C ARG A 81 6.20 2.56 3.65
N PHE A 82 6.10 1.54 4.48
CA PHE A 82 4.83 1.04 5.00
C PHE A 82 4.83 1.08 6.53
N GLY A 83 3.74 1.53 7.12
CA GLY A 83 3.48 1.31 8.54
C GLY A 83 3.17 -0.17 8.78
N TYR A 84 3.58 -0.71 9.93
CA TYR A 84 3.21 -2.06 10.36
C TYR A 84 2.56 -2.02 11.75
N SER A 85 1.64 -2.95 12.00
CA SER A 85 1.07 -3.17 13.33
C SER A 85 1.54 -4.52 13.90
N GLY A 86 1.67 -4.61 15.23
CA GLY A 86 2.13 -5.83 15.89
C GLY A 86 3.64 -6.11 15.75
N ALA A 87 4.00 -7.35 15.45
CA ALA A 87 5.40 -7.77 15.33
C ALA A 87 6.04 -7.22 14.05
N ALA A 88 7.18 -6.55 14.19
CA ALA A 88 7.90 -5.98 13.07
C ALA A 88 8.33 -7.06 12.06
N PRO A 89 8.06 -6.87 10.75
CA PRO A 89 8.62 -7.74 9.72
C PRO A 89 10.15 -7.77 9.78
N ALA A 90 10.74 -8.95 9.63
CA ALA A 90 12.19 -9.09 9.60
C ALA A 90 12.78 -8.56 8.29
N ILE A 91 14.04 -8.11 8.31
CA ILE A 91 14.78 -7.76 7.09
C ILE A 91 14.84 -9.01 6.18
N GLY A 92 14.52 -8.81 4.91
CA GLY A 92 14.44 -9.85 3.88
C GLY A 92 13.14 -10.66 3.85
N ALA A 93 12.20 -10.41 4.77
CA ALA A 93 10.87 -11.00 4.70
C ALA A 93 10.04 -10.37 3.57
N SER A 94 9.04 -11.11 3.10
CA SER A 94 7.94 -10.55 2.30
C SER A 94 6.85 -10.00 3.22
N ILE A 95 6.10 -9.03 2.73
CA ILE A 95 4.98 -8.40 3.42
C ILE A 95 3.65 -8.57 2.68
N GLU A 96 2.56 -8.56 3.42
CA GLU A 96 1.19 -8.56 2.89
C GLU A 96 0.32 -7.56 3.67
N SER A 97 -0.83 -7.20 3.13
CA SER A 97 -1.78 -6.32 3.84
C SER A 97 -2.23 -6.96 5.15
N ALA A 98 -2.24 -6.19 6.24
CA ALA A 98 -2.84 -6.58 7.50
C ALA A 98 -4.37 -6.30 7.56
N GLY A 99 -4.93 -5.63 6.55
CA GLY A 99 -6.35 -5.30 6.46
C GLY A 99 -6.79 -4.05 7.23
N ASP A 100 -5.86 -3.37 7.89
CA ASP A 100 -6.06 -2.15 8.69
C ASP A 100 -5.28 -0.93 8.13
N GLY A 101 -4.82 -1.03 6.87
CA GLY A 101 -3.95 -0.03 6.25
C GLY A 101 -2.47 -0.19 6.59
N THR A 102 -2.10 -1.16 7.44
CA THR A 102 -0.71 -1.52 7.74
C THR A 102 -0.29 -2.82 7.05
N VAL A 103 0.99 -3.16 7.18
CA VAL A 103 1.56 -4.40 6.65
C VAL A 103 1.97 -5.36 7.76
N ARG A 104 1.99 -6.65 7.43
CA ARG A 104 2.53 -7.72 8.28
C ARG A 104 3.41 -8.66 7.46
N THR A 105 4.18 -9.51 8.13
CA THR A 105 4.96 -10.56 7.46
C THR A 105 4.03 -11.48 6.68
N ALA A 106 4.35 -11.71 5.40
CA ALA A 106 3.56 -12.57 4.53
C ALA A 106 3.72 -14.04 4.89
N ALA A 107 2.63 -14.81 4.82
CA ALA A 107 2.68 -16.25 5.05
C ALA A 107 3.38 -17.01 3.91
N THR A 108 3.37 -16.44 2.70
CA THR A 108 4.01 -16.98 1.50
C THR A 108 4.79 -15.87 0.80
N GLY A 109 5.96 -16.20 0.25
CA GLY A 109 6.79 -15.24 -0.50
C GLY A 109 6.04 -14.70 -1.72
N ASN A 110 5.99 -13.38 -1.86
CA ASN A 110 5.26 -12.68 -2.92
C ASN A 110 6.13 -11.70 -3.72
N GLY A 111 7.46 -11.81 -3.59
CA GLY A 111 8.42 -10.97 -4.30
C GLY A 111 8.73 -9.63 -3.62
N SER A 112 7.95 -9.23 -2.62
CA SER A 112 8.33 -8.09 -1.76
C SER A 112 9.48 -8.46 -0.85
N PHE A 113 10.33 -7.48 -0.53
CA PHE A 113 11.55 -7.70 0.25
C PHE A 113 11.83 -6.53 1.20
N VAL A 114 11.73 -6.76 2.51
CA VAL A 114 12.00 -5.74 3.54
C VAL A 114 13.50 -5.38 3.53
N LEU A 115 13.81 -4.10 3.35
CA LEU A 115 15.15 -3.55 3.31
C LEU A 115 15.57 -2.92 4.65
N TYR A 116 14.61 -2.40 5.40
CA TYR A 116 14.85 -1.68 6.65
C TYR A 116 13.63 -1.72 7.57
N VAL A 117 13.88 -1.68 8.88
CA VAL A 117 12.87 -1.73 9.94
C VAL A 117 13.20 -0.64 10.98
N ASP A 118 12.28 0.29 11.21
CA ASP A 118 12.33 1.26 12.30
C ASP A 118 11.33 0.85 13.38
N ALA A 119 11.81 0.11 14.37
CA ALA A 119 10.98 -0.41 15.46
C ALA A 119 10.44 0.68 16.40
N THR A 120 11.08 1.84 16.43
CA THR A 120 10.67 2.97 17.29
C THR A 120 9.54 3.76 16.66
N ARG A 121 9.53 3.88 15.33
CA ARG A 121 8.52 4.64 14.57
C ARG A 121 7.50 3.77 13.84
N ASN A 122 7.55 2.45 14.03
CA ASN A 122 6.63 1.46 13.46
C ASN A 122 6.48 1.52 11.94
N TYR A 123 7.59 1.60 11.21
CA TYR A 123 7.58 1.45 9.76
C TYR A 123 8.68 0.54 9.24
N VAL A 124 8.44 0.01 8.05
CA VAL A 124 9.41 -0.74 7.24
C VAL A 124 9.59 -0.06 5.89
N GLU A 125 10.78 -0.19 5.32
CA GLU A 125 11.01 0.13 3.91
C GLU A 125 11.15 -1.16 3.13
N VAL A 126 10.39 -1.28 2.06
CA VAL A 126 10.20 -2.54 1.34
C VAL A 126 10.43 -2.32 -0.13
N ALA A 127 11.22 -3.20 -0.73
CA ALA A 127 11.26 -3.33 -2.17
C ALA A 127 10.01 -4.07 -2.65
N MET A 128 9.14 -3.39 -3.38
CA MET A 128 7.94 -3.99 -3.95
C MET A 128 8.27 -4.60 -5.32
N PRO A 129 7.69 -5.76 -5.66
CA PRO A 129 7.87 -6.38 -6.98
C PRO A 129 7.24 -5.53 -8.09
#